data_AF-A0A376LHW7-F1
#
_entry.id   AF-A0A376LHW7-F1
#
_cell.length_a   1.000
_cell.length_b   1.000
_cell.length_c   1.000
_cell.angle_alpha   90.00
_cell.angle_beta   90.00
_cell.angle_gamma   90.00
#
_symmetry.space_group_name_H-M   'P 1'
#
loop_
_entity.id
_entity.type
_entity.pdbx_description
1 polymer ?
#
loop_
_entity_poly.entity_id
_entity_poly.type
_entity_poly.pdbx_seq_one_letter_code
_entity_poly.pdbx_strand_id
1 'polypeptide(L)' 'MSPAWELENIIAAHPKIQDIVVVGIKDSIRDEAIKAFVVLNEGETLSEEEFFRFCEKKYGEI' A
#
# COMPACT_ATOMS: atom_id res chain seq x y z
N MET A 1 13.04 -6.17 10.61
CA MET A 1 12.02 -5.37 9.91
C MET A 1 10.97 -6.31 9.39
N SER A 2 9.68 -6.00 9.57
CA SER A 2 8.58 -6.81 9.00
C SER A 2 8.39 -6.45 7.52
N PRO A 3 8.00 -7.41 6.65
CA PRO A 3 7.66 -7.12 5.25
C PRO A 3 6.54 -6.08 5.09
N ALA A 4 5.63 -6.02 6.07
CA ALA A 4 4.54 -5.05 6.08
C ALA A 4 5.02 -3.59 6.16
N TRP A 5 6.04 -3.32 7.00
CA TRP A 5 6.55 -1.97 7.22
C TRP A 5 7.21 -1.37 5.97
N GLU A 6 7.92 -2.19 5.19
CA GLU A 6 8.54 -1.73 3.95
C GLU A 6 7.48 -1.28 2.93
N LEU A 7 6.38 -2.03 2.84
CA LEU A 7 5.27 -1.67 1.97
C LEU A 7 4.52 -0.43 2.47
N GLU A 8 4.32 -0.29 3.79
CA GLU A 8 3.72 0.91 4.40
C GLU A 8 4.51 2.17 4.03
N ASN A 9 5.85 2.14 4.14
CA ASN A 9 6.69 3.28 3.79
C ASN A 9 6.55 3.68 2.32
N ILE A 10 6.49 2.71 1.41
CA ILE A 10 6.34 2.96 -0.02
C ILE A 10 4.98 3.58 -0.30
N ILE A 11 3.91 3.01 0.25
CA ILE A 11 2.54 3.47 0.03
C ILE A 11 2.33 4.85 0.68
N ALA A 12 2.84 5.07 1.89
CA ALA A 12 2.74 6.34 2.62
C ALA A 12 3.39 7.53 1.87
N ALA A 13 4.32 7.25 0.95
CA ALA A 13 4.92 8.28 0.10
C ALA A 13 3.98 8.80 -1.01
N HIS A 14 2.79 8.20 -1.20
CA HIS A 14 1.82 8.67 -2.20
C HIS A 14 1.19 10.00 -1.76
N PRO A 15 1.18 11.05 -2.61
CA PRO A 15 0.78 12.40 -2.20
C PRO A 15 -0.70 12.52 -1.78
N LYS A 16 -1.55 11.61 -2.25
CA LYS A 16 -2.98 11.56 -1.92
C LYS A 16 -3.30 10.79 -0.64
N ILE A 17 -2.33 10.08 -0.06
CA ILE A 17 -2.53 9.22 1.11
C ILE A 17 -2.21 10.03 2.38
N GLN A 18 -3.14 10.02 3.31
CA GLN A 18 -2.99 10.63 4.63
C GLN A 18 -2.37 9.64 5.62
N ASP A 19 -2.84 8.39 5.62
CA ASP A 19 -2.38 7.35 6.53
C ASP A 19 -2.57 5.95 5.93
N ILE A 20 -1.80 4.97 6.40
CA ILE A 20 -1.80 3.59 5.89
C ILE A 20 -1.43 2.59 6.98
N VAL A 21 -2.09 1.43 6.96
CA VAL A 21 -1.66 0.25 7.70
C VAL A 21 -1.74 -0.99 6.83
N VAL A 22 -0.72 -1.84 6.93
CA VAL A 22 -0.64 -3.13 6.24
C VAL A 22 -0.69 -4.24 7.29
N VAL A 23 -1.66 -5.14 7.14
CA VAL A 23 -1.83 -6.29 8.03
C VAL A 23 -1.74 -7.59 7.25
N GLY A 24 -1.12 -8.59 7.86
CA GLY A 24 -1.21 -9.97 7.39
C GLY A 24 -2.61 -10.52 7.65
N ILE A 25 -3.21 -11.15 6.65
CA ILE A 25 -4.45 -11.88 6.76
C ILE A 25 -4.20 -13.34 6.39
N LYS A 26 -4.94 -14.24 7.05
CA LYS A 26 -4.88 -15.66 6.73
C LYS A 26 -5.45 -15.89 5.34
N ASP A 27 -4.66 -16.49 4.45
CA ASP A 27 -5.05 -16.80 3.09
C ASP A 27 -5.15 -18.31 2.89
N SER A 28 -6.22 -18.77 2.24
CA SER A 28 -6.46 -20.21 2.06
C SER A 28 -5.56 -20.86 1.00
N ILE A 29 -4.80 -20.08 0.24
CA ILE A 29 -3.99 -20.54 -0.89
C ILE A 29 -2.48 -20.35 -0.61
N ARG A 30 -2.08 -19.27 0.08
CA ARG A 30 -0.67 -18.86 0.27
C ARG A 30 -0.20 -18.83 1.73
N ASP A 31 -0.95 -19.43 2.64
CA ASP A 31 -0.80 -19.35 4.11
C ASP A 31 -0.98 -17.93 4.69
N GLU A 32 -0.40 -16.91 4.06
CA GLU A 32 -0.55 -15.49 4.40
C GLU A 32 -0.73 -14.63 3.14
N ALA A 33 -1.69 -13.70 3.18
CA ALA A 33 -1.81 -12.59 2.25
C ALA A 33 -1.68 -11.27 3.03
N ILE A 34 -1.41 -10.17 2.33
CA ILE A 34 -1.37 -8.84 2.92
C ILE A 34 -2.60 -8.04 2.52
N LYS A 35 -3.11 -7.23 3.44
CA LYS A 35 -4.19 -6.27 3.18
C LYS A 35 -3.78 -4.89 3.67
N ALA A 36 -3.87 -3.92 2.77
CA ALA A 36 -3.61 -2.52 3.04
C ALA A 36 -4.92 -1.76 3.27
N PHE A 37 -4.97 -0.93 4.32
CA PHE A 37 -6.05 -0.01 4.59
C PHE A 37 -5.52 1.42 4.46
N VAL A 38 -6.04 2.15 3.48
CA VAL A 38 -5.55 3.47 3.09
C VAL A 38 -6.58 4.53 3.47
N VAL A 39 -6.13 5.59 4.14
CA VAL A 39 -6.89 6.82 4.35
C VAL A 39 -6.39 7.85 3.34
N LEU A 40 -7.28 8.38 2.51
CA LEU A 40 -6.95 9.46 1.57
C LEU A 40 -7.09 10.82 2.26
N ASN A 41 -6.33 11.79 1.76
CA ASN A 41 -6.55 13.20 2.12
C ASN A 41 -7.99 13.62 1.75
N GLU A 42 -8.52 14.61 2.47
CA GLU A 42 -9.89 15.08 2.24
C GLU A 42 -10.08 15.57 0.79
N GLY A 43 -11.16 15.10 0.15
CA GLY A 43 -11.48 15.45 -1.24
C GLY A 43 -10.68 14.71 -2.31
N GLU A 44 -9.69 13.90 -1.92
CA GLU A 44 -8.93 13.09 -2.86
C GLU A 44 -9.67 11.81 -3.26
N THR A 45 -9.33 11.34 -4.46
CA THR A 45 -9.73 10.01 -4.94
C THR A 45 -8.52 9.31 -5.53
N LEU A 46 -8.48 8.00 -5.37
CA LEU A 46 -7.40 7.17 -5.85
C LEU A 46 -7.98 5.94 -6.53
N SER A 47 -7.71 5.78 -7.83
CA SER A 47 -8.08 4.58 -8.56
C SER A 47 -7.06 3.48 -8.37
N GLU A 48 -7.48 2.23 -8.58
CA GLU A 48 -6.56 1.07 -8.53
C GLU A 48 -5.41 1.23 -9.53
N GLU A 49 -5.71 1.65 -10.76
CA GLU A 49 -4.68 1.87 -11.80
C GLU A 49 -3.66 2.94 -11.39
N GLU A 50 -4.13 4.06 -10.83
CA GLU A 50 -3.24 5.12 -10.35
C GLU A 50 -2.35 4.61 -9.20
N PHE A 51 -2.94 3.89 -8.25
CA PHE A 51 -2.24 3.32 -7.11
C PHE A 51 -1.15 2.33 -7.56
N PHE A 52 -1.49 1.35 -8.38
CA PHE A 52 -0.53 0.33 -8.83
C PHE A 52 0.58 0.94 -9.69
N ARG A 53 0.25 1.90 -10.57
CA ARG A 53 1.27 2.63 -11.35
C ARG A 53 2.24 3.40 -10.46
N PHE A 54 1.76 3.98 -9.36
CA PHE A 54 2.64 4.62 -8.38
C PHE A 54 3.57 3.59 -7.71
N CYS A 55 3.00 2.47 -7.24
CA CYS A 55 3.77 1.41 -6.58
C CYS A 55 4.82 0.81 -7.51
N GLU A 56 4.50 0.50 -8.76
CA GLU A 56 5.44 -0.01 -9.76
C GLU A 56 6.60 0.96 -9.99
N LYS A 57 6.29 2.25 -10.15
CA LYS A 57 7.31 3.29 -10.31
C LYS A 57 8.22 3.37 -9.09
N LYS A 58 7.65 3.30 -7.87
CA LYS A 58 8.43 3.40 -6.63
C LYS A 58 9.23 2.16 -6.31
N TYR A 59 8.70 0.96 -6.55
CA TYR A 59 9.43 -0.28 -6.32
C TYR A 59 10.61 -0.46 -7.29
N GLY A 60 10.52 0.09 -8.50
CA GLY A 60 11.64 0.07 -9.47
C GLY A 60 12.75 1.10 -9.19
N GLU A 61 12.51 2.05 -8.28
CA GLU A 61 13.49 3.06 -7.84
C GLU A 61 14.26 2.62 -6.58
N ILE A 62 13.87 1.52 -5.93
CA ILE A 62 14.45 0.99 -4.68
C ILE A 62 15.35 -0.22 -4.97
#